data_AF-A0A6S7A9V7-F1
#
_entry.id   AF-A0A6S7A9V7-F1
#
_cell.length_a   1.000
_cell.length_b   1.000
_cell.length_c   1.000
_cell.angle_alpha   90.00
_cell.angle_beta   90.00
_cell.angle_gamma   90.00
#
_symmetry.space_group_name_H-M   'P 1'
#
loop_
_entity.id
_entity.type
_entity.pdbx_description
1 polymer ?
#
loop_
_entity_poly.entity_id
_entity_poly.type
_entity_poly.pdbx_seq_one_letter_code
_entity_poly.pdbx_strand_id
1 'polypeptide(L)'
;MILSQLSRPFAYLAISHPEKRWVDFILPSVLAVLGTGVTWYLNGKVNFFGAGGVVASILGFVQNLPGFYIAALAAIATFGRADIDQEMPGDPPPMLKTRTVNGVANNMRLTRRRFLCLLFAFLTVECVVLTLFSIGLNSLAPAMQEARNEVWFTGARLAATFVYWFLVAQMLIATLWGIYYLGERIHLSDS
;
A
#
# COMPACT_ATOMS: atom_id res chain seq x y z
N MET A 1 -2.87 15.08 20.29
CA MET A 1 -1.66 14.24 20.44
C MET A 1 -1.89 12.78 20.00
N ILE A 2 -3.04 12.15 20.32
CA ILE A 2 -3.32 10.75 19.92
C ILE A 2 -3.59 10.61 18.41
N LEU A 3 -4.41 11.48 17.82
CA LEU A 3 -4.74 11.43 16.39
C LEU A 3 -3.51 11.59 15.47
N SER A 4 -2.53 12.39 15.91
CA SER A 4 -1.24 12.55 15.22
C SER A 4 -0.31 11.35 15.38
N GLN A 5 -0.55 10.46 16.35
CA GLN A 5 0.20 9.20 16.50
C GLN A 5 -0.43 8.10 15.64
N LEU A 6 -1.76 8.01 15.62
CA LEU A 6 -2.50 7.04 14.80
C LEU A 6 -2.32 7.26 13.28
N SER A 7 -2.07 8.49 12.85
CA SER A 7 -1.83 8.83 11.44
C SER A 7 -0.38 8.62 10.98
N ARG A 8 0.56 8.29 11.89
CA ARG A 8 1.98 8.13 11.54
C ARG A 8 2.28 7.04 10.51
N PRO A 9 1.59 5.89 10.48
CA PRO A 9 1.82 4.90 9.42
C PRO A 9 1.58 5.48 8.01
N PHE A 10 0.64 6.43 7.87
CA PHE A 10 0.40 7.14 6.61
C PHE A 10 1.47 8.19 6.27
N ALA A 11 2.39 8.50 7.20
CA ALA A 11 3.49 9.44 6.95
C ALA A 11 4.42 8.94 5.83
N TYR A 12 4.41 7.64 5.53
CA TYR A 12 5.06 7.10 4.34
C TYR A 12 4.60 7.85 3.08
N LEU A 13 3.29 8.02 2.85
CA LEU A 13 2.76 8.71 1.67
C LEU A 13 3.20 10.18 1.58
N ALA A 14 3.50 10.81 2.70
CA ALA A 14 3.99 12.20 2.76
C ALA A 14 5.48 12.36 2.36
N ILE A 15 6.22 11.26 2.18
CA ILE A 15 7.61 11.30 1.68
C ILE A 15 7.63 11.84 0.25
N SER A 16 8.43 12.87 0.00
CA SER A 16 8.58 13.47 -1.32
C SER A 16 9.81 12.89 -2.03
N HIS A 17 9.60 12.14 -3.11
CA HIS A 17 10.64 11.66 -4.01
C HIS A 17 10.05 11.48 -5.43
N PRO A 18 10.75 11.89 -6.51
CA PRO A 18 10.20 11.86 -7.86
C PRO A 18 9.78 10.44 -8.31
N GLU A 19 10.58 9.42 -8.00
CA GLU A 19 10.27 8.02 -8.35
C GLU A 19 9.14 7.43 -7.51
N LYS A 20 8.90 7.96 -6.31
CA LYS A 20 7.87 7.43 -5.41
C LYS A 20 6.46 7.68 -5.96
N ARG A 21 6.26 8.77 -6.72
CA ARG A 21 4.98 9.01 -7.40
C ARG A 21 4.67 7.92 -8.44
N TRP A 22 5.70 7.33 -9.05
CA TRP A 22 5.52 6.20 -9.95
C TRP A 22 5.11 4.93 -9.22
N VAL A 23 5.80 4.62 -8.13
CA VAL A 23 5.58 3.42 -7.32
C VAL A 23 4.23 3.45 -6.60
N ASP A 24 3.88 4.57 -5.95
CA ASP A 24 2.68 4.63 -5.09
C ASP A 24 1.39 4.97 -5.86
N PHE A 25 1.48 5.65 -7.00
CA PHE A 25 0.28 6.18 -7.68
C PHE A 25 0.18 5.79 -9.14
N ILE A 26 1.20 6.03 -9.97
CA ILE A 26 1.09 5.83 -11.43
C ILE A 26 0.97 4.33 -11.76
N LEU A 27 1.93 3.52 -11.31
CA LEU A 27 1.92 2.07 -11.58
C LEU A 27 0.69 1.38 -10.97
N PRO A 28 0.29 1.66 -9.71
CA PRO A 28 -0.94 1.10 -9.15
C PRO A 28 -2.19 1.53 -9.92
N SER A 29 -2.26 2.79 -10.39
CA SER A 29 -3.40 3.26 -11.19
C SER A 29 -3.49 2.55 -12.53
N VAL A 30 -2.36 2.34 -13.23
CA VAL A 30 -2.34 1.62 -14.50
C VAL A 30 -2.81 0.17 -14.30
N LEU A 31 -2.29 -0.52 -13.28
CA LEU A 31 -2.73 -1.87 -12.94
C LEU A 31 -4.19 -1.90 -12.50
N ALA A 32 -4.67 -0.87 -11.80
CA ALA A 32 -6.07 -0.76 -11.38
C ALA A 32 -7.03 -0.58 -12.56
N VAL A 33 -6.67 0.25 -13.54
CA VAL A 33 -7.45 0.40 -14.78
C VAL A 33 -7.51 -0.93 -15.53
N LEU A 34 -6.37 -1.62 -15.70
CA LEU A 34 -6.31 -2.92 -16.37
C LEU A 34 -7.12 -3.98 -15.61
N GLY A 35 -6.95 -4.09 -14.29
CA GLY A 35 -7.69 -5.02 -13.45
C GLY A 35 -9.20 -4.77 -13.52
N THR A 36 -9.61 -3.50 -13.44
CA THR A 36 -11.02 -3.12 -13.59
C THR A 36 -11.56 -3.47 -14.97
N GLY A 37 -10.82 -3.15 -16.04
CA GLY A 37 -11.19 -3.49 -17.41
C GLY A 37 -11.37 -5.00 -17.62
N VAL A 38 -10.44 -5.81 -17.10
CA VAL A 38 -10.54 -7.28 -17.15
C VAL A 38 -11.75 -7.78 -16.37
N THR A 39 -11.99 -7.28 -15.16
CA THR A 39 -13.18 -7.69 -14.38
C THR A 39 -14.49 -7.30 -15.02
N TRP A 40 -14.53 -6.16 -15.71
CA TRP A 40 -15.70 -5.71 -16.45
C TRP A 40 -15.93 -6.56 -17.70
N TYR A 41 -14.88 -6.88 -18.45
CA TYR A 41 -14.95 -7.76 -19.62
C TYR A 41 -15.37 -9.20 -19.26
N LEU A 42 -14.92 -9.71 -18.12
CA LEU A 42 -15.25 -11.04 -17.61
C LEU A 42 -16.51 -11.08 -16.74
N ASN A 43 -17.25 -9.98 -16.65
CA ASN A 43 -18.45 -9.89 -15.84
C ASN A 43 -19.48 -10.94 -16.29
N GLY A 44 -19.91 -11.79 -15.36
CA GLY A 44 -20.82 -12.91 -15.61
C GLY A 44 -20.13 -14.24 -16.01
N LYS A 45 -18.83 -14.24 -16.31
CA LYS A 45 -18.05 -15.46 -16.58
C LYS A 45 -17.19 -15.89 -15.40
N VAL A 46 -16.74 -14.93 -14.59
CA VAL A 46 -15.88 -15.17 -13.41
C VAL A 46 -16.57 -14.64 -12.16
N ASN A 47 -16.55 -15.44 -11.10
CA ASN A 47 -17.05 -15.03 -9.80
C ASN A 47 -16.05 -14.06 -9.14
N PHE A 48 -16.30 -12.76 -9.27
CA PHE A 48 -15.44 -11.74 -8.67
C PHE A 48 -15.82 -11.44 -7.22
N PHE A 49 -17.12 -11.18 -6.96
CA PHE A 49 -17.63 -10.73 -5.67
C PHE A 49 -18.36 -11.82 -4.85
N GLY A 50 -18.67 -12.97 -5.43
CA GLY A 50 -19.39 -14.03 -4.73
C GLY A 50 -18.49 -14.88 -3.83
N ALA A 51 -19.11 -15.78 -3.07
CA ALA A 51 -18.40 -16.69 -2.17
C ALA A 51 -17.34 -17.51 -2.92
N GLY A 52 -16.11 -17.53 -2.42
CA GLY A 52 -14.96 -18.17 -3.08
C GLY A 52 -14.48 -17.48 -4.36
N GLY A 53 -14.93 -16.25 -4.63
CA GLY A 53 -14.49 -15.45 -5.77
C GLY A 53 -13.09 -14.84 -5.57
N VAL A 54 -12.64 -14.09 -6.59
CA VAL A 54 -11.31 -13.47 -6.61
C VAL A 54 -11.04 -12.62 -5.36
N VAL A 55 -12.03 -11.84 -4.91
CA VAL A 55 -11.91 -11.00 -3.71
C VAL A 55 -11.68 -11.85 -2.45
N ALA A 56 -12.33 -13.00 -2.33
CA ALA A 56 -12.13 -13.91 -1.20
C ALA A 56 -10.74 -14.58 -1.23
N SER A 57 -10.23 -14.94 -2.41
CA SER A 57 -8.87 -15.48 -2.55
C SER A 57 -7.80 -14.46 -2.18
N ILE A 58 -7.93 -13.23 -2.67
CA ILE A 58 -7.00 -12.14 -2.33
C ILE A 58 -7.12 -11.80 -0.83
N LEU A 59 -8.33 -11.79 -0.27
CA LEU A 59 -8.54 -11.60 1.17
C LEU A 59 -7.75 -12.63 2.00
N GLY A 60 -7.82 -13.91 1.65
CA GLY A 60 -7.07 -14.96 2.35
C GLY A 60 -5.55 -14.77 2.26
N PHE A 61 -5.04 -14.28 1.12
CA PHE A 61 -3.63 -13.92 0.97
C PHE A 61 -3.26 -12.71 1.85
N VAL A 62 -4.02 -11.63 1.76
CA VAL A 62 -3.76 -10.35 2.44
C VAL A 62 -3.85 -10.48 3.95
N GLN A 63 -4.70 -11.34 4.50
CA GLN A 63 -4.84 -11.53 5.95
C GLN A 63 -3.56 -11.98 6.65
N ASN A 64 -2.65 -12.66 5.93
CA ASN A 64 -1.40 -13.15 6.50
C ASN A 64 -0.29 -12.09 6.48
N LEU A 65 -0.37 -11.12 5.57
CA LEU A 65 0.70 -10.15 5.33
C LEU A 65 0.96 -9.13 6.46
N PRO A 66 -0.03 -8.62 7.21
CA PRO A 66 0.22 -7.72 8.34
C PRO A 66 1.24 -8.27 9.33
N GLY A 67 1.15 -9.57 9.65
CA GLY A 67 2.09 -10.24 10.55
C GLY A 67 3.52 -10.23 10.00
N PHE A 68 3.69 -10.53 8.70
CA PHE A 68 4.99 -10.47 8.03
C PHE A 68 5.58 -9.06 8.00
N TYR A 69 4.77 -8.04 7.73
CA TYR A 69 5.23 -6.66 7.70
C TYR A 69 5.62 -6.15 9.09
N ILE A 70 4.87 -6.53 10.14
CA ILE A 70 5.24 -6.21 11.53
C ILE A 70 6.54 -6.91 11.92
N ALA A 71 6.74 -8.17 11.51
CA ALA A 71 7.99 -8.90 11.76
C ALA A 71 9.19 -8.23 11.05
N ALA A 72 9.03 -7.87 9.77
CA ALA A 72 10.05 -7.14 9.02
C ALA A 72 10.37 -5.78 9.69
N LEU A 73 9.35 -5.04 10.11
CA LEU A 73 9.47 -3.79 10.84
C LEU A 73 10.29 -3.96 12.13
N ALA A 74 9.97 -4.99 12.93
CA ALA A 74 10.68 -5.28 14.18
C ALA A 74 12.15 -5.67 13.93
N ALA A 75 12.43 -6.45 12.88
CA ALA A 75 13.79 -6.81 12.50
C ALA A 75 14.60 -5.57 12.09
N ILE A 76 14.04 -4.72 11.23
CA ILE A 76 14.70 -3.48 10.78
C ILE A 76 14.90 -2.49 11.94
N ALA A 77 13.96 -2.43 12.87
CA ALA A 77 14.07 -1.57 14.06
C ALA A 77 15.18 -2.03 15.01
N THR A 78 15.47 -3.32 15.08
CA THR A 78 16.45 -3.90 16.02
C THR A 78 17.80 -4.21 15.38
N PHE A 79 17.90 -4.26 14.04
CA PHE A 79 19.18 -4.48 13.37
C PHE A 79 20.19 -3.37 13.71
N GLY A 80 21.29 -3.75 14.36
CA GLY A 80 22.36 -2.85 14.79
C GLY A 80 23.44 -2.60 13.74
N ARG A 81 23.09 -2.48 12.45
CA ARG A 81 24.05 -2.16 11.38
C ARG A 81 24.04 -0.68 11.05
N ALA A 82 25.20 -0.02 11.12
CA ALA A 82 25.37 1.39 10.80
C ALA A 82 24.98 1.74 9.35
N ASP A 83 25.09 0.79 8.42
CA ASP A 83 24.78 1.00 6.99
C ASP A 83 23.29 1.27 6.72
N ILE A 84 22.40 0.81 7.61
CA ILE A 84 20.95 1.06 7.51
C ILE A 84 20.62 2.45 8.10
N ASP A 85 21.50 3.00 8.92
CA ASP A 85 21.38 4.35 9.49
C ASP A 85 21.95 5.44 8.57
N GLN A 86 22.58 5.07 7.46
CA GLN A 86 23.03 6.02 6.45
C GLN A 86 21.84 6.71 5.76
N GLU A 87 22.07 7.94 5.32
CA GLU A 87 21.11 8.69 4.50
C GLU A 87 20.79 7.90 3.22
N MET A 88 19.54 7.95 2.77
CA MET A 88 19.18 7.33 1.49
C MET A 88 19.88 8.06 0.34
N PRO A 89 20.62 7.36 -0.53
CA PRO A 89 21.20 7.96 -1.73
C PRO A 89 20.09 8.33 -2.72
N GLY A 90 20.25 9.47 -3.40
CA GLY A 90 19.33 9.96 -4.43
C GLY A 90 19.58 11.43 -4.73
N ASP A 91 19.37 11.83 -5.98
CA ASP A 91 19.33 13.23 -6.39
C ASP A 91 17.93 13.55 -6.97
N PRO A 92 17.03 14.20 -6.21
CA PRO A 92 17.18 14.65 -4.83
C PRO A 92 16.92 13.54 -3.80
N PRO A 93 17.55 13.58 -2.61
CA PRO A 93 17.35 12.57 -1.58
C PRO A 93 15.89 12.58 -1.08
N PRO A 94 15.31 11.42 -0.73
CA PRO A 94 13.93 11.36 -0.25
C PRO A 94 13.78 12.16 1.04
N MET A 95 12.91 13.18 0.98
CA MET A 95 12.68 14.08 2.10
C MET A 95 11.34 13.78 2.76
N LEU A 96 11.34 13.70 4.10
CA LEU A 96 10.10 13.73 4.87
C LEU A 96 9.94 15.14 5.46
N LYS A 97 8.84 15.81 5.12
CA LYS A 97 8.39 17.01 5.83
C LYS A 97 7.85 16.59 7.18
N THR A 98 8.70 16.58 8.20
CA THR A 98 8.27 16.35 9.58
C THR A 98 8.10 17.69 10.28
N ARG A 99 7.01 17.85 11.01
CA ARG A 99 6.82 18.99 11.92
C ARG A 99 7.54 18.66 13.22
N THR A 100 8.56 19.43 13.58
CA THR A 100 9.25 19.27 14.87
C THR A 100 8.25 19.56 16.01
N VAL A 101 8.54 19.07 17.23
CA VAL A 101 7.79 19.38 18.46
C VAL A 101 7.60 20.90 18.67
N ASN A 102 8.46 21.72 18.06
CA ASN A 102 8.43 23.18 18.08
C ASN A 102 7.67 23.85 16.92
N GLY A 103 6.88 23.10 16.14
CA GLY A 103 5.99 23.66 15.11
C GLY A 103 6.63 24.04 13.76
N VAL A 104 7.96 24.01 13.66
CA VAL A 104 8.72 24.28 12.42
C VAL A 104 8.74 23.04 11.52
N ALA A 105 8.38 23.21 10.25
CA ALA A 105 8.49 22.18 9.22
C ALA A 105 9.96 22.09 8.76
N ASN A 106 10.64 21.01 9.13
CA ASN A 106 11.99 20.74 8.64
C ASN A 106 11.93 19.60 7.62
N ASN A 107 12.52 19.85 6.45
CA ASN A 107 12.82 18.80 5.49
C ASN A 107 13.98 17.98 6.06
N MET A 108 13.68 16.84 6.67
CA MET A 108 14.72 15.93 7.14
C MET A 108 15.02 14.90 6.05
N ARG A 109 16.30 14.72 5.75
CA ARG A 109 16.77 13.59 4.95
C ARG A 109 16.42 12.31 5.70
N LEU A 110 15.86 11.34 4.98
CA LEU A 110 15.47 10.06 5.55
C LEU A 110 16.67 9.10 5.55
N THR A 111 16.92 8.46 6.68
CA THR A 111 17.78 7.28 6.73
C THR A 111 17.08 6.09 6.10
N ARG A 112 17.85 5.13 5.56
CA ARG A 112 17.31 3.90 4.95
C ARG A 112 16.40 3.16 5.94
N ARG A 113 16.77 3.10 7.23
CA ARG A 113 15.98 2.52 8.33
C ARG A 113 14.62 3.20 8.45
N ARG A 114 14.60 4.53 8.54
CA ARG A 114 13.36 5.27 8.77
C ARG A 114 12.40 5.15 7.59
N PHE A 115 12.92 5.17 6.36
CA PHE A 115 12.11 4.94 5.17
C PHE A 115 11.48 3.53 5.20
N LEU A 116 12.29 2.49 5.42
CA LEU A 116 11.80 1.11 5.44
C LEU A 116 10.79 0.88 6.57
N CYS A 117 11.04 1.42 7.76
CA CYS A 117 10.09 1.33 8.85
C CYS A 117 8.75 2.01 8.53
N LEU A 118 8.78 3.17 7.86
CA LEU A 118 7.55 3.84 7.43
C LEU A 118 6.84 3.05 6.32
N LEU A 119 7.58 2.48 5.38
CA LEU A 119 7.05 1.64 4.29
C LEU A 119 6.32 0.41 4.84
N PHE A 120 6.96 -0.37 5.72
CA PHE A 120 6.33 -1.57 6.30
C PHE A 120 5.18 -1.24 7.24
N ALA A 121 5.26 -0.11 7.97
CA ALA A 121 4.13 0.38 8.76
C ALA A 121 2.92 0.75 7.87
N PHE A 122 3.18 1.41 6.74
CA PHE A 122 2.16 1.74 5.75
C PHE A 122 1.52 0.48 5.15
N LEU A 123 2.33 -0.46 4.67
CA LEU A 123 1.88 -1.75 4.12
C LEU A 123 1.02 -2.54 5.12
N THR A 124 1.37 -2.50 6.41
CA THR A 124 0.57 -3.14 7.46
C THR A 124 -0.84 -2.54 7.54
N VAL A 125 -0.93 -1.20 7.57
CA VAL A 125 -2.22 -0.50 7.61
C VAL A 125 -3.01 -0.70 6.31
N GLU A 126 -2.32 -0.69 5.17
CA GLU A 126 -2.94 -0.96 3.87
C GLU A 126 -3.56 -2.35 3.81
N CYS A 127 -2.89 -3.39 4.33
CA CYS A 127 -3.48 -4.73 4.42
C CYS A 127 -4.71 -4.77 5.34
N VAL A 128 -4.71 -4.03 6.45
CA VAL A 128 -5.89 -3.92 7.32
C VAL A 128 -7.06 -3.26 6.57
N VAL A 129 -6.80 -2.15 5.88
CA VAL A 129 -7.81 -1.46 5.06
C VAL A 129 -8.34 -2.38 3.97
N LEU A 130 -7.45 -3.08 3.25
CA LEU A 130 -7.81 -3.99 2.16
C LEU A 130 -8.59 -5.20 2.68
N THR A 131 -8.27 -5.70 3.87
CA THR A 131 -9.01 -6.78 4.55
C THR A 131 -10.44 -6.34 4.87
N LEU A 132 -10.60 -5.20 5.55
CA LEU A 132 -11.93 -4.66 5.90
C LEU A 132 -12.76 -4.33 4.65
N PHE A 133 -12.11 -3.77 3.63
CA PHE A 133 -12.75 -3.44 2.37
C PHE A 133 -13.19 -4.70 1.61
N SER A 134 -12.37 -5.76 1.58
CA SER A 134 -12.73 -7.07 0.99
C SER A 134 -13.92 -7.72 1.71
N ILE A 135 -13.93 -7.66 3.04
CA ILE A 135 -15.05 -8.16 3.85
C ILE A 135 -16.33 -7.39 3.48
N GLY A 136 -16.27 -6.05 3.43
CA GLY A 136 -17.38 -5.21 3.01
C GLY A 136 -17.90 -5.55 1.61
N LEU A 137 -17.01 -5.73 0.63
CA LEU A 137 -17.38 -6.13 -0.72
C LEU A 137 -18.07 -7.50 -0.77
N ASN A 138 -17.54 -8.50 -0.06
CA ASN A 138 -18.13 -9.83 -0.01
C ASN A 138 -19.50 -9.83 0.69
N SER A 139 -19.68 -9.03 1.75
CA SER A 139 -20.96 -8.91 2.46
C SER A 139 -22.02 -8.18 1.63
N LEU A 140 -21.63 -7.20 0.82
CA LEU A 140 -22.53 -6.43 -0.05
C LEU A 140 -22.79 -7.10 -1.40
N ALA A 141 -22.03 -8.13 -1.75
CA ALA A 141 -22.12 -8.80 -3.04
C ALA A 141 -23.54 -9.30 -3.40
N PRO A 142 -24.33 -9.91 -2.49
CA PRO A 142 -25.69 -10.33 -2.82
C PRO A 142 -26.60 -9.15 -3.18
N ALA A 143 -26.52 -8.05 -2.40
CA ALA A 143 -27.29 -6.83 -2.66
C ALA A 143 -26.91 -6.18 -4.00
N MET A 144 -25.63 -6.26 -4.40
CA MET A 144 -25.16 -5.76 -5.70
C MET A 144 -25.60 -6.61 -6.88
N GLN A 145 -25.98 -7.89 -6.68
CA GLN A 145 -26.51 -8.74 -7.74
C GLN A 145 -28.00 -8.46 -8.01
N GLU A 146 -28.76 -8.10 -6.97
CA GLU A 146 -30.19 -7.78 -7.09
C GLU A 146 -30.42 -6.39 -7.72
N ALA A 147 -29.57 -5.39 -7.45
CA ALA A 147 -29.71 -4.01 -7.93
C ALA A 147 -29.18 -3.76 -9.37
N ARG A 148 -29.19 -4.79 -10.24
CA ARG A 148 -28.43 -4.84 -11.50
C ARG A 148 -28.72 -3.73 -12.53
N ASN A 149 -29.86 -3.03 -12.45
CA ASN A 149 -30.35 -2.14 -13.51
C ASN A 149 -30.19 -0.63 -13.27
N GLU A 150 -29.73 -0.19 -12.09
CA GLU A 150 -29.54 1.24 -11.85
C GLU A 150 -28.14 1.70 -12.27
N VAL A 151 -28.10 2.77 -13.06
CA VAL A 151 -26.85 3.42 -13.52
C VAL A 151 -25.97 3.82 -12.33
N TRP A 152 -26.59 4.28 -11.23
CA TRP A 152 -25.91 4.61 -9.97
C TRP A 152 -25.20 3.41 -9.35
N PHE A 153 -25.84 2.24 -9.30
CA PHE A 153 -25.24 1.01 -8.79
C PHE A 153 -24.12 0.49 -9.68
N THR A 154 -24.24 0.66 -10.99
CA THR A 154 -23.18 0.28 -11.94
C THR A 154 -21.93 1.15 -11.77
N GLY A 155 -22.10 2.47 -11.63
CA GLY A 155 -21.00 3.40 -11.35
C GLY A 155 -20.32 3.11 -10.01
N ALA A 156 -21.09 2.90 -8.94
CA ALA A 156 -20.57 2.55 -7.63
C ALA A 156 -19.78 1.23 -7.64
N ARG A 157 -20.29 0.22 -8.36
CA ARG A 157 -19.59 -1.07 -8.54
C ARG A 157 -18.25 -0.91 -9.26
N LEU A 158 -18.23 -0.15 -10.36
CA LEU A 158 -16.99 0.11 -11.09
C LEU A 158 -15.98 0.87 -10.23
N ALA A 159 -16.42 1.92 -9.54
CA ALA A 159 -15.55 2.68 -8.63
C ALA A 159 -14.99 1.80 -7.51
N ALA A 160 -15.82 0.98 -6.87
CA ALA A 160 -15.38 0.07 -5.82
C ALA A 160 -14.38 -0.99 -6.34
N THR A 161 -14.59 -1.50 -7.56
CA THR A 161 -13.68 -2.45 -8.22
C THR A 161 -12.33 -1.79 -8.54
N PHE A 162 -12.36 -0.55 -9.01
CA PHE A 162 -11.16 0.22 -9.29
C PHE A 162 -10.36 0.50 -8.02
N VAL A 163 -11.01 0.99 -6.97
CA VAL A 163 -10.38 1.23 -5.66
C VAL A 163 -9.80 -0.07 -5.11
N TYR A 164 -10.51 -1.19 -5.25
CA TYR A 164 -10.02 -2.51 -4.84
C TYR A 164 -8.69 -2.85 -5.54
N TRP A 165 -8.68 -2.84 -6.87
CA TRP A 165 -7.46 -3.17 -7.63
C TRP A 165 -6.34 -2.17 -7.40
N PHE A 166 -6.66 -0.90 -7.19
CA PHE A 166 -5.67 0.11 -6.84
C PHE A 166 -4.95 -0.22 -5.53
N LEU A 167 -5.70 -0.55 -4.47
CA LEU A 167 -5.12 -0.93 -3.18
C LEU A 167 -4.30 -2.24 -3.27
N VAL A 168 -4.80 -3.24 -4.02
CA VAL A 168 -4.05 -4.49 -4.24
C VAL A 168 -2.73 -4.21 -4.97
N ALA A 169 -2.77 -3.42 -6.04
CA ALA A 169 -1.60 -3.10 -6.84
C ALA A 169 -0.60 -2.24 -6.07
N GLN A 170 -1.09 -1.25 -5.32
CA GLN A 170 -0.27 -0.38 -4.47
C GLN A 170 0.47 -1.21 -3.42
N MET A 171 -0.23 -2.11 -2.73
CA MET A 171 0.40 -3.04 -1.79
C MET A 171 1.45 -3.92 -2.48
N LEU A 172 1.17 -4.53 -3.63
CA LEU A 172 2.13 -5.41 -4.31
C LEU A 172 3.40 -4.65 -4.74
N ILE A 173 3.23 -3.50 -5.35
CA ILE A 173 4.33 -2.68 -5.86
C ILE A 173 5.18 -2.15 -4.70
N ALA A 174 4.55 -1.64 -3.63
CA ALA A 174 5.24 -1.16 -2.44
C ALA A 174 6.00 -2.29 -1.73
N THR A 175 5.45 -3.52 -1.70
CA THR A 175 6.14 -4.69 -1.16
C THR A 175 7.35 -5.08 -1.98
N LEU A 176 7.24 -5.12 -3.32
CA LEU A 176 8.38 -5.37 -4.20
C LEU A 176 9.46 -4.30 -4.01
N TRP A 177 9.06 -3.04 -3.86
CA TRP A 177 9.99 -1.94 -3.59
C TRP A 177 10.70 -2.12 -2.25
N GLY A 178 9.98 -2.49 -1.19
CA GLY A 178 10.55 -2.78 0.12
C GLY A 178 11.54 -3.94 0.10
N ILE A 179 11.21 -5.01 -0.62
CA ILE A 179 12.09 -6.18 -0.79
C ILE A 179 13.35 -5.80 -1.57
N TYR A 180 13.23 -5.02 -2.65
CA TYR A 180 14.39 -4.53 -3.41
C TYR A 180 15.37 -3.75 -2.53
N TYR A 181 14.85 -2.84 -1.70
CA TYR A 181 15.70 -2.10 -0.76
C TYR A 181 16.36 -3.02 0.26
N LEU A 182 15.64 -4.01 0.80
CA LEU A 182 16.18 -4.94 1.79
C LEU A 182 17.20 -5.93 1.21
N GLY A 183 16.88 -6.53 0.07
CA GLY A 183 17.62 -7.64 -0.53
C GLY A 183 18.87 -7.17 -1.27
N GLU A 184 18.77 -6.06 -2.00
CA GLU A 184 19.84 -5.62 -2.89
C GLU A 184 20.50 -4.35 -2.37
N ARG A 185 19.72 -3.29 -2.12
CA ARG A 185 20.28 -1.96 -1.84
C ARG A 185 20.94 -1.81 -0.47
N ILE A 186 20.59 -2.64 0.51
CA ILE A 186 21.31 -2.70 1.80
C ILE A 186 22.71 -3.32 1.65
N HIS A 187 22.93 -4.17 0.64
CA HIS A 187 24.21 -4.84 0.41
C HIS A 187 25.14 -4.09 -0.55
N LEU A 188 24.58 -3.22 -1.39
CA LEU A 188 25.36 -2.34 -2.25
C LEU A 188 25.95 -1.21 -1.39
N SER A 189 27.26 -1.28 -1.13
CA SER A 189 28.04 -0.16 -0.61
C SER A 189 28.07 0.92 -1.70
N ASP A 190 27.66 2.15 -1.37
CA ASP A 190 27.72 3.29 -2.29
C ASP A 190 29.18 3.48 -2.74
N SER A 191 29.49 3.01 -3.95
CA SER A 191 30.78 3.21 -4.65
C SER A 191 30.71 4.42 -5.55
#